data_AF-A0A2N0KM46-F1
#
_entry.id   AF-A0A2N0KM46-F1
#
_cell.length_a   1.000
_cell.length_b   1.000
_cell.length_c   1.000
_cell.angle_alpha   90.00
_cell.angle_beta   90.00
_cell.angle_gamma   90.00
#
_symmetry.space_group_name_H-M   'P 1'
#
loop_
_entity.id
_entity.type
_entity.pdbx_description
1 polymer ?
#
loop_
_entity_poly.entity_id
_entity_poly.type
_entity_poly.pdbx_seq_one_letter_code
_entity_poly.pdbx_strand_id
1 'polypeptide(L)'
;MGGETGGPEELIQAGAVTFGLEYRTLHEGAEDGVCIHVYGNNLEGEDKELLRFDCFRVAPHYHYRNATVKKNERLMLDFTAEGDSLAWTLDKIKNRLPIMLIRCQAEDIARQVDQRDIDAALPKIAAWAETKTHNRA
;
A
#
# COMPACT_ATOMS: atom_id res chain seq x y z
N MET A 1 17.48 -16.34 12.96
CA MET A 1 16.36 -15.38 13.01
C MET A 1 16.88 -14.06 12.45
N GLY A 2 17.22 -14.04 11.16
CA GLY A 2 17.70 -12.84 10.48
C GLY A 2 16.60 -11.79 10.41
N GLY A 3 16.92 -10.56 10.82
CA GLY A 3 15.94 -9.50 11.03
C GLY A 3 15.31 -9.02 9.73
N GLU A 4 13.99 -8.84 9.77
CA GLU A 4 13.26 -8.04 8.79
C GLU A 4 13.74 -6.59 8.95
N THR A 5 14.30 -6.00 7.90
CA THR A 5 14.69 -4.58 7.92
C THR A 5 13.72 -3.79 7.07
N GLY A 6 12.92 -3.00 7.78
CA GLY A 6 12.10 -1.94 7.21
C GLY A 6 12.90 -0.64 7.08
N GLY A 7 12.92 -0.04 5.89
CA GLY A 7 13.45 1.32 5.74
C GLY A 7 12.57 2.37 6.46
N PRO A 8 13.02 3.63 6.57
CA PRO A 8 12.13 4.70 7.03
C PRO A 8 10.94 4.84 6.09
N GLU A 9 9.76 5.01 6.67
CA GLU A 9 8.51 5.22 5.93
C GLU A 9 8.41 6.66 5.41
N GLU A 10 8.13 6.83 4.12
CA GLU A 10 7.81 8.13 3.52
C GLU A 10 6.29 8.31 3.50
N LEU A 11 5.79 9.44 4.01
CA LEU A 11 4.35 9.71 4.10
C LEU A 11 3.90 10.72 3.05
N ILE A 12 2.88 10.36 2.27
CA ILE A 12 2.26 11.22 1.26
C ILE A 12 0.79 11.42 1.60
N GLN A 13 0.44 12.63 2.01
CA GLN A 13 -0.94 13.02 2.30
C GLN A 13 -1.78 13.10 1.02
N ALA A 14 -3.01 12.58 1.07
CA ALA A 14 -3.96 12.59 -0.04
C ALA A 14 -5.41 12.68 0.48
N GLY A 15 -5.77 13.87 0.99
CA GLY A 15 -7.12 14.15 1.49
C GLY A 15 -7.49 13.29 2.71
N ALA A 16 -8.47 12.40 2.52
CA ALA A 16 -8.99 11.53 3.58
C ALA A 16 -8.02 10.41 3.99
N VAL A 17 -6.99 10.14 3.19
CA VAL A 17 -6.00 9.09 3.45
C VAL A 17 -4.57 9.61 3.43
N THR A 18 -3.68 8.86 4.04
CA THR A 18 -2.23 9.03 3.91
C THR A 18 -1.64 7.76 3.31
N PHE A 19 -0.80 7.89 2.29
CA PHE A 19 0.01 6.79 1.80
C PHE A 19 1.32 6.72 2.58
N GLY A 20 1.64 5.55 3.11
CA GLY A 20 2.95 5.26 3.68
C GLY A 20 3.75 4.38 2.74
N LEU A 21 5.00 4.75 2.45
CA LEU A 21 5.84 4.06 1.49
C LEU A 21 7.08 3.52 2.18
N GLU A 22 7.29 2.22 2.06
CA GLU A 22 8.41 1.52 2.68
C GLU A 22 9.06 0.57 1.66
N TYR A 23 10.38 0.47 1.66
CA TYR A 23 11.06 -0.60 0.95
C TYR A 23 11.50 -1.62 1.99
N ARG A 24 11.03 -2.86 1.83
CA ARG A 24 11.27 -3.92 2.80
C ARG A 24 12.13 -5.01 2.19
N THR A 25 13.02 -5.53 3.02
CA THR A 25 13.81 -6.73 2.74
C THR A 25 13.47 -7.78 3.77
N LEU A 26 12.97 -8.92 3.30
CA LEU A 26 12.49 -10.05 4.10
C LEU A 26 13.35 -11.28 3.83
N HIS A 27 13.26 -12.25 4.74
CA HIS A 27 13.87 -13.58 4.57
C HIS A 27 15.36 -13.51 4.17
N GLU A 28 16.13 -12.66 4.85
CA GLU A 28 17.58 -12.47 4.59
C GLU A 28 17.88 -12.04 3.14
N GLY A 29 16.98 -11.28 2.52
CA GLY A 29 17.11 -10.79 1.14
C GLY A 29 16.52 -11.71 0.08
N ALA A 30 15.94 -12.85 0.47
CA ALA A 30 15.27 -13.74 -0.46
C ALA A 30 14.00 -13.11 -1.07
N GLU A 31 13.37 -12.20 -0.34
CA GLU A 31 12.21 -11.44 -0.78
C GLU A 31 12.39 -9.97 -0.45
N ASP A 32 12.05 -9.10 -1.39
CA ASP A 32 12.11 -7.66 -1.20
C ASP A 32 11.15 -6.94 -2.15
N GLY A 33 10.86 -5.68 -1.83
CA GLY A 33 10.06 -4.82 -2.68
C GLY A 33 9.43 -3.62 -1.97
N VAL A 34 8.62 -2.91 -2.73
CA VAL A 34 7.90 -1.72 -2.28
C VAL A 34 6.63 -2.14 -1.54
N CYS A 35 6.43 -1.55 -0.36
CA CYS A 35 5.22 -1.64 0.43
C CYS A 35 4.51 -0.29 0.41
N ILE A 36 3.22 -0.31 0.10
CA ILE A 36 2.36 0.88 0.09
C ILE A 36 1.24 0.66 1.09
N HIS A 37 1.31 1.40 2.18
CA HIS A 37 0.30 1.49 3.22
C HIS A 37 -0.74 2.55 2.84
N VAL A 38 -2.01 2.32 3.17
CA VAL A 38 -3.07 3.32 3.09
C VAL A 38 -3.68 3.48 4.48
N TYR A 39 -3.41 4.63 5.09
CA TYR A 39 -3.93 4.98 6.40
C TYR A 39 -5.19 5.82 6.27
N GLY A 40 -6.22 5.46 7.02
CA GLY A 40 -7.42 6.27 7.18
C GLY A 40 -7.20 7.39 8.19
N ASN A 41 -7.11 8.65 7.75
CA ASN A 41 -6.72 9.76 8.63
C ASN A 41 -7.68 9.94 9.82
N ASN A 42 -8.97 9.72 9.57
CA ASN A 42 -10.04 9.82 10.56
C ASN A 42 -10.44 8.48 11.19
N LEU A 43 -9.65 7.41 10.99
CA LEU A 43 -9.88 6.14 11.71
C LEU A 43 -9.52 6.30 13.19
N GLU A 44 -10.32 5.70 14.07
CA GLU A 44 -10.04 5.68 15.51
C GLU A 44 -8.89 4.72 15.85
N GLY A 45 -8.19 5.00 16.96
CA GLY A 45 -7.08 4.18 17.44
C GLY A 45 -5.72 4.54 16.84
N GLU A 46 -4.70 3.79 17.25
CA GLU A 46 -3.31 4.00 16.82
C GLU A 46 -3.01 3.32 15.47
N ASP A 47 -3.54 2.11 15.26
CA ASP A 47 -3.41 1.40 13.97
C ASP A 47 -4.49 1.90 13.00
N LYS A 48 -4.08 2.85 12.15
CA LYS A 48 -4.95 3.48 11.14
C LYS A 48 -4.92 2.80 9.77
N GLU A 49 -4.20 1.68 9.62
CA GLU A 49 -3.98 1.06 8.32
C GLU A 49 -5.23 0.32 7.82
N LEU A 50 -5.65 0.67 6.61
CA LEU A 50 -6.81 0.10 5.93
C LEU A 50 -6.40 -0.81 4.78
N LEU A 51 -5.38 -0.45 4.01
CA LEU A 51 -4.84 -1.29 2.95
C LEU A 51 -3.32 -1.36 3.08
N ARG A 52 -2.76 -2.49 2.70
CA ARG A 52 -1.33 -2.63 2.48
C ARG A 52 -1.09 -3.40 1.20
N PHE A 53 -0.29 -2.85 0.31
CA PHE A 53 0.15 -3.52 -0.91
C PHE A 53 1.62 -3.85 -0.76
N ASP A 54 1.92 -5.14 -0.67
CA ASP A 54 3.26 -5.68 -0.58
C ASP A 54 3.68 -6.10 -2.01
N CYS A 55 4.26 -5.16 -2.76
CA CYS A 55 4.69 -5.34 -4.16
C CYS A 55 6.04 -6.08 -4.21
N PHE A 56 6.08 -7.26 -3.60
CA PHE A 56 7.29 -8.07 -3.52
C PHE A 56 7.61 -8.79 -4.82
N ARG A 57 8.90 -9.06 -5.02
CA ARG A 57 9.41 -9.74 -6.21
C ARG A 57 8.94 -11.19 -6.33
N VAL A 58 8.74 -11.89 -5.20
CA VAL A 58 8.50 -13.34 -5.20
C VAL A 58 7.05 -13.67 -4.89
N ALA A 59 6.50 -13.12 -3.81
CA ALA A 59 5.14 -13.39 -3.37
C ALA A 59 4.38 -12.05 -3.19
N PRO A 60 4.11 -11.29 -4.27
CA PRO A 60 3.34 -10.06 -4.16
C PRO A 60 1.95 -10.36 -3.62
N HIS A 61 1.49 -9.54 -2.70
CA HIS A 61 0.21 -9.70 -2.04
C HIS A 61 -0.30 -8.36 -1.51
N TYR A 62 -1.55 -8.35 -1.06
CA TYR A 62 -2.11 -7.18 -0.42
C TYR A 62 -3.07 -7.58 0.69
N HIS A 63 -3.31 -6.64 1.59
CA HIS A 63 -4.14 -6.81 2.76
C HIS A 63 -5.31 -5.84 2.75
N TYR A 64 -6.52 -6.35 3.04
CA TYR A 64 -7.61 -5.55 3.58
C TYR A 64 -7.53 -5.58 5.09
N ARG A 65 -7.23 -4.46 5.72
CA ARG A 65 -7.08 -4.32 7.17
C ARG A 65 -8.08 -3.31 7.72
N ASN A 66 -8.41 -3.48 8.98
CA ASN A 66 -9.05 -2.46 9.82
C ASN A 66 -8.98 -2.94 11.28
N ALA A 67 -8.17 -2.27 12.09
CA ALA A 67 -7.93 -2.67 13.46
C ALA A 67 -9.18 -2.55 14.36
N THR A 68 -10.06 -1.57 14.10
CA THR A 68 -11.26 -1.32 14.92
C THR A 68 -12.24 -2.51 14.88
N VAL A 69 -12.28 -3.22 13.74
CA VAL A 69 -13.11 -4.41 13.52
C VAL A 69 -12.27 -5.71 13.47
N LYS A 70 -11.00 -5.65 13.88
CA LYS A 70 -10.06 -6.79 13.90
C LYS A 70 -9.93 -7.51 12.55
N LYS A 71 -10.02 -6.77 11.44
CA LYS A 71 -9.90 -7.30 10.09
C LYS A 71 -8.44 -7.28 9.62
N ASN A 72 -7.98 -8.39 9.06
CA ASN A 72 -6.70 -8.51 8.35
C ASN A 72 -6.78 -9.68 7.36
N GLU A 73 -7.24 -9.41 6.14
CA GLU A 73 -7.41 -10.40 5.08
C GLU A 73 -6.27 -10.26 4.06
N ARG A 74 -5.43 -11.29 3.92
CA ARG A 74 -4.32 -11.32 2.95
C ARG A 74 -4.76 -12.02 1.66
N LEU A 75 -4.52 -11.39 0.51
CA LEU A 75 -4.76 -11.95 -0.81
C LEU A 75 -3.47 -11.98 -1.61
N MET A 76 -3.13 -13.16 -2.16
CA MET A 76 -1.99 -13.30 -3.06
C MET A 76 -2.32 -12.68 -4.42
N LEU A 77 -1.36 -11.97 -4.99
CA LEU A 77 -1.45 -11.46 -6.36
C LEU A 77 -0.80 -12.46 -7.31
N ASP A 78 -1.57 -12.97 -8.28
CA ASP A 78 -1.00 -13.76 -9.36
C ASP A 78 -0.35 -12.84 -10.40
N PHE A 79 0.94 -12.55 -10.19
CA PHE A 79 1.70 -11.68 -11.08
C PHE A 79 1.91 -12.27 -12.49
N THR A 80 1.71 -13.59 -12.68
CA THR A 80 1.80 -14.19 -14.02
C THR A 80 0.62 -13.73 -14.88
N ALA A 81 -0.56 -13.61 -14.27
CA ALA A 81 -1.77 -13.12 -14.92
C ALA A 81 -1.87 -11.59 -14.91
N GLU A 82 -1.47 -10.94 -13.83
CA GLU A 82 -1.71 -9.51 -13.57
C GLU A 82 -0.54 -8.60 -13.99
N GLY A 83 0.65 -9.16 -14.22
CA GLY A 83 1.86 -8.43 -14.58
C GLY A 83 2.61 -7.82 -13.39
N ASP A 84 3.19 -6.64 -13.59
CA ASP A 84 3.98 -5.94 -12.57
C ASP A 84 3.10 -5.50 -11.38
N SER A 85 3.48 -5.93 -10.18
CA SER A 85 2.68 -5.75 -8.96
C SER A 85 2.58 -4.27 -8.53
N LEU A 86 3.60 -3.46 -8.80
CA LEU A 86 3.57 -2.03 -8.52
C LEU A 86 2.64 -1.30 -9.49
N ALA A 87 2.75 -1.57 -10.79
CA ALA A 87 1.86 -1.02 -11.81
C ALA A 87 0.40 -1.39 -11.53
N TRP A 88 0.13 -2.65 -11.17
CA TRP A 88 -1.19 -3.11 -10.75
C TRP A 88 -1.69 -2.34 -9.51
N THR A 89 -0.83 -2.14 -8.52
CA THR A 89 -1.18 -1.41 -7.29
C THR A 89 -1.54 0.05 -7.59
N LEU A 90 -0.75 0.74 -8.40
CA LEU A 90 -1.02 2.12 -8.80
C LEU A 90 -2.35 2.22 -9.58
N ASP A 91 -2.66 1.25 -10.45
CA ASP A 91 -3.97 1.16 -11.11
C ASP A 91 -5.13 1.00 -10.10
N LYS A 92 -4.98 0.14 -9.08
CA LYS A 92 -6.02 -0.03 -8.06
C LYS A 92 -6.19 1.20 -7.18
N ILE A 93 -5.10 1.84 -6.78
CA ILE A 93 -5.16 3.11 -6.04
C ILE A 93 -5.90 4.16 -6.88
N LYS A 94 -5.58 4.27 -8.17
CA LYS A 94 -6.22 5.24 -9.07
C LYS A 94 -7.70 4.99 -9.25
N ASN A 95 -8.08 3.75 -9.55
CA ASN A 95 -9.39 3.45 -10.12
C ASN A 95 -10.35 2.76 -9.14
N ARG A 96 -9.84 2.23 -8.02
CA ARG A 96 -10.59 1.32 -7.14
C ARG A 96 -10.45 1.62 -5.65
N LEU A 97 -9.69 2.65 -5.26
CA LEU A 97 -9.43 2.92 -3.85
C LEU A 97 -10.72 3.05 -3.00
N PRO A 98 -11.74 3.85 -3.37
CA PRO A 98 -12.95 3.96 -2.55
C PRO A 98 -13.66 2.61 -2.32
N ILE A 99 -13.80 1.77 -3.36
CA ILE A 99 -14.46 0.47 -3.20
C ILE A 99 -13.61 -0.52 -2.41
N MET A 100 -12.28 -0.42 -2.49
CA MET A 100 -11.38 -1.20 -1.64
C MET A 100 -11.49 -0.80 -0.16
N LEU A 101 -11.61 0.50 0.13
CA LEU A 101 -11.82 1.01 1.49
C LEU A 101 -13.17 0.57 2.08
N ILE A 102 -14.23 0.50 1.25
CA ILE A 102 -15.51 -0.10 1.66
C ILE A 102 -15.31 -1.55 2.09
N ARG A 103 -14.50 -2.33 1.37
CA ARG A 103 -14.17 -3.71 1.79
C ARG A 103 -13.42 -3.76 3.12
N CYS A 104 -12.72 -2.69 3.50
CA CYS A 104 -12.11 -2.54 4.83
C CYS A 104 -13.11 -2.17 5.94
N GLN A 105 -14.41 -2.02 5.63
CA GLN A 105 -15.40 -1.47 6.55
C GLN A 105 -15.05 -0.03 6.97
N ALA A 106 -14.62 0.77 6.00
CA ALA A 106 -14.24 2.18 6.17
C ALA A 106 -15.05 3.08 5.22
N GLU A 107 -16.36 2.86 5.15
CA GLU A 107 -17.29 3.57 4.27
C GLU A 107 -17.24 5.09 4.44
N ASP A 108 -17.10 5.57 5.67
CA ASP A 108 -17.05 7.01 5.97
C ASP A 108 -15.80 7.67 5.37
N ILE A 109 -14.66 6.98 5.41
CA ILE A 109 -13.41 7.46 4.81
C ILE A 109 -13.51 7.34 3.29
N ALA A 110 -14.07 6.24 2.77
CA ALA A 110 -14.26 6.04 1.33
C ALA A 110 -15.09 7.16 0.69
N ARG A 111 -16.12 7.67 1.38
CA ARG A 111 -16.95 8.79 0.91
C ARG A 111 -16.21 10.14 0.89
N GLN A 112 -15.14 10.27 1.66
CA GLN A 112 -14.35 11.50 1.79
C GLN A 112 -13.15 11.53 0.83
N VAL A 113 -12.86 10.43 0.12
CA VAL A 113 -11.78 10.38 -0.87
C VAL A 113 -12.12 11.28 -2.06
N ASP A 114 -11.27 12.27 -2.32
CA ASP A 114 -11.30 13.10 -3.53
C ASP A 114 -10.29 12.56 -4.55
N GLN A 115 -10.76 12.23 -5.76
CA GLN A 115 -9.91 11.70 -6.83
C GLN A 115 -8.75 12.64 -7.19
N ARG A 116 -8.91 13.96 -7.04
CA ARG A 116 -7.86 14.94 -7.36
C ARG A 116 -6.66 14.81 -6.41
N ASP A 117 -6.91 14.52 -5.14
CA ASP A 117 -5.85 14.30 -4.15
C ASP A 117 -5.10 12.98 -4.44
N ILE A 118 -5.85 11.94 -4.83
CA ILE A 118 -5.26 10.66 -5.24
C ILE A 118 -4.40 10.82 -6.50
N ASP A 119 -4.93 11.49 -7.52
CA ASP A 119 -4.21 11.75 -8.78
C ASP A 119 -2.94 12.60 -8.56
N ALA A 120 -2.94 13.52 -7.59
CA ALA A 120 -1.78 14.31 -7.22
C ALA A 120 -0.73 13.53 -6.41
N ALA A 121 -1.15 12.48 -5.68
CA ALA A 121 -0.27 11.62 -4.90
C ALA A 121 0.42 10.54 -5.75
N LEU A 122 -0.31 9.93 -6.70
CA LEU A 122 0.18 8.85 -7.56
C LEU A 122 1.57 9.10 -8.22
N PRO A 123 1.84 10.25 -8.86
CA PRO A 123 3.17 10.48 -9.46
C PRO A 123 4.29 10.56 -8.42
N LYS A 124 4.00 11.01 -7.20
CA LYS A 124 4.98 11.04 -6.11
C LYS A 124 5.29 9.64 -5.59
N ILE A 125 4.25 8.80 -5.46
CA ILE A 125 4.40 7.38 -5.08
C ILE A 125 5.26 6.66 -6.13
N ALA A 126 4.94 6.83 -7.42
CA ALA A 126 5.67 6.22 -8.52
C ALA A 126 7.14 6.67 -8.53
N ALA A 127 7.40 7.97 -8.45
CA ALA A 127 8.76 8.51 -8.43
C ALA A 127 9.57 7.99 -7.24
N TRP A 128 8.97 7.95 -6.03
CA TRP A 128 9.63 7.38 -4.86
C TRP A 128 9.96 5.90 -5.08
N ALA A 129 9.02 5.11 -5.60
CA ALA A 129 9.21 3.68 -5.84
C ALA A 129 10.33 3.42 -6.85
N GLU A 130 10.38 4.21 -7.93
CA GLU A 130 11.46 4.17 -8.92
C GLU A 130 12.83 4.40 -8.27
N THR A 131 12.97 5.34 -7.33
CA THR A 131 14.26 5.57 -6.64
C THR A 131 14.73 4.37 -5.83
N LYS A 132 13.81 3.51 -5.36
CA LYS A 132 14.16 2.33 -4.56
C LYS A 132 14.46 1.12 -5.43
N THR A 133 13.79 0.99 -6.57
CA THR A 133 13.96 -0.14 -7.49
C THR A 133 15.14 0.03 -8.45
N HIS A 134 15.50 1.26 -8.81
CA HIS A 134 16.63 1.55 -9.73
C HIS A 134 18.01 1.60 -9.06
N ASN A 135 18.08 1.65 -7.72
CA ASN A 135 19.36 1.56 -6.99
C ASN A 135 19.96 0.13 -6.98
N ARG A 136 19.47 -0.75 -7.85
CA ARG A 136 20.04 -2.07 -8.14
C ARG A 136 21.05 -1.95 -9.29
N ALA A 137 22.22 -1.42 -8.99
CA ALA A 137 23.42 -1.54 -9.83
C ALA A 137 24.49 -2.32 -9.08
#